data_AF-A0A8J8BW82-F1
#
_entry.id   AF-A0A8J8BW82-F1
#
_cell.length_a   1.000
_cell.length_b   1.000
_cell.length_c   1.000
_cell.angle_alpha   90.00
_cell.angle_beta   90.00
_cell.angle_gamma   90.00
#
_symmetry.space_group_name_H-M   'P 1'
#
loop_
_entity.id
_entity.type
_entity.pdbx_description
1 polymer ?
#
loop_
_entity_poly.entity_id
_entity_poly.type
_entity_poly.pdbx_seq_one_letter_code
_entity_poly.pdbx_strand_id
1 'polypeptide(L)'
;FVLSFTLENQPKPTESTHVRENVKALLKSRTIMTTNVVEACQYFAFGGFETFLPLYARSVGINPAEIGIIFSLQLMVTLLTKPTMGKLSDTIGRSPVILSGLLFGATSLVTIPFIDNFGFLAAAAALFGLGLASVTASTSALVSDLCKGSYGSALGILSMIMDVGHMSGPIVTGVLIAFYTYEAAFSFLAVLLVTAGALFVTVKVKSPTL
;
A
#
# COMPACT_ATOMS: atom_id res chain seq x y z
N PHE A 1 -4.17 8.64 44.13
CA PHE A 1 -4.58 7.43 44.88
C PHE A 1 -5.88 6.81 44.36
N VAL A 2 -6.87 7.58 43.88
CA VAL A 2 -8.12 7.05 43.30
C VAL A 2 -7.96 6.51 41.86
N LEU A 3 -6.95 6.96 41.11
CA LEU A 3 -6.65 6.54 39.73
C LEU A 3 -5.92 5.19 39.62
N SER A 4 -5.28 4.68 40.68
CA SER A 4 -4.62 3.36 40.61
C SER A 4 -5.60 2.20 40.83
N PHE A 5 -6.76 2.46 41.43
CA PHE A 5 -7.73 1.42 41.79
C PHE A 5 -8.65 1.00 40.63
N THR A 6 -8.71 1.79 39.56
CA THR A 6 -9.56 1.51 38.38
C THR A 6 -8.88 0.64 37.32
N LEU A 7 -7.56 0.46 37.40
CA LEU A 7 -6.80 -0.38 36.46
C LEU A 7 -6.60 -1.83 36.95
N GLU A 8 -6.79 -2.10 38.25
CA GLU A 8 -6.57 -3.42 38.86
C GLU A 8 -7.64 -4.45 38.43
N ASN A 9 -8.83 -4.00 38.03
CA ASN A 9 -10.00 -4.84 37.74
C ASN A 9 -10.41 -4.87 36.26
N GLN A 10 -9.57 -4.38 35.36
CA GLN A 10 -9.75 -4.69 33.94
C GLN A 10 -9.38 -6.16 33.72
N PRO A 11 -10.27 -7.01 33.16
CA PRO A 11 -9.86 -8.36 32.78
C PRO A 11 -8.62 -8.24 31.89
N LYS A 12 -7.53 -8.91 32.30
CA LYS A 12 -6.30 -8.98 31.49
C LYS A 12 -6.70 -9.39 30.07
N PRO A 13 -6.20 -8.73 29.01
CA PRO A 13 -6.50 -9.13 27.65
C PRO A 13 -6.13 -10.60 27.49
N THR A 14 -7.14 -11.44 27.25
CA THR A 14 -7.02 -12.88 27.00
C THR A 14 -6.43 -13.13 25.60
N GLU A 15 -5.40 -12.38 25.21
CA GLU A 15 -4.86 -12.34 23.83
C GLU A 15 -3.89 -13.49 23.51
N SER A 16 -3.36 -14.20 24.51
CA SER A 16 -2.14 -15.01 24.32
C SER A 16 -2.32 -16.53 24.19
N THR A 17 -3.51 -17.12 24.39
CA THR A 17 -3.62 -18.59 24.40
C THR A 17 -3.72 -19.24 23.02
N HIS A 18 -4.04 -18.49 21.95
CA HIS A 18 -4.34 -19.09 20.64
C HIS A 18 -3.80 -18.32 19.42
N VAL A 19 -2.62 -17.68 19.50
CA VAL A 19 -2.00 -16.93 18.38
C VAL A 19 -1.99 -17.73 17.07
N ARG A 20 -1.61 -19.01 17.13
CA ARG A 20 -1.57 -19.90 15.96
C ARG A 20 -2.95 -20.13 15.33
N GLU A 21 -4.01 -20.18 16.14
CA GLU A 21 -5.38 -20.38 15.64
C GLU A 21 -5.93 -19.09 15.04
N ASN A 22 -5.63 -17.94 15.66
CA ASN A 22 -5.97 -16.62 15.13
C ASN A 22 -5.31 -16.41 13.76
N VAL A 23 -4.01 -16.69 13.63
CA VAL A 23 -3.29 -16.64 12.34
C VAL A 23 -3.95 -17.56 11.32
N LYS A 24 -4.25 -18.81 11.66
CA LYS A 24 -4.93 -19.75 10.75
C LYS A 24 -6.31 -19.24 10.32
N ALA A 25 -7.08 -18.65 11.22
CA ALA A 25 -8.39 -18.09 10.92
C ALA A 25 -8.30 -16.88 9.98
N LEU A 26 -7.34 -15.99 10.22
CA LEU A 26 -7.05 -14.83 9.38
C LEU A 26 -6.65 -15.25 7.96
N LEU A 27 -5.76 -16.24 7.83
CA LEU A 27 -5.33 -16.77 6.53
C LEU A 27 -6.46 -17.46 5.76
N LYS A 28 -7.46 -18.02 6.47
CA LYS A 28 -8.64 -18.63 5.85
C LYS A 28 -9.70 -17.61 5.43
N SER A 29 -9.68 -16.39 5.99
CA SER A 29 -10.63 -15.35 5.63
C SER A 29 -10.31 -14.79 4.25
N ARG A 30 -11.18 -15.09 3.27
CA ARG A 30 -11.01 -14.66 1.88
C ARG A 30 -10.87 -13.13 1.77
N THR A 31 -11.67 -12.39 2.54
CA THR A 31 -11.68 -10.92 2.56
C THR A 31 -10.38 -10.33 3.11
N ILE A 32 -9.86 -10.91 4.20
CA ILE A 32 -8.59 -10.45 4.80
C ILE A 32 -7.45 -10.77 3.84
N MET A 33 -7.44 -11.98 3.28
CA MET A 33 -6.40 -12.38 2.32
C MET A 33 -6.40 -11.51 1.07
N THR A 34 -7.56 -11.17 0.51
CA THR A 34 -7.62 -10.28 -0.66
C THR A 34 -7.15 -8.87 -0.33
N THR A 35 -7.43 -8.38 0.87
CA THR A 35 -6.93 -7.07 1.33
C THR A 35 -5.42 -7.09 1.49
N ASN A 36 -4.87 -8.16 2.08
CA ASN A 36 -3.43 -8.35 2.21
C ASN A 36 -2.74 -8.45 0.84
N VAL A 37 -3.34 -9.16 -0.12
CA VAL A 37 -2.81 -9.27 -1.50
C VAL A 37 -2.81 -7.90 -2.20
N VAL A 38 -3.85 -7.09 -2.03
CA VAL A 38 -3.88 -5.72 -2.58
C VAL A 38 -2.74 -4.88 -2.01
N GLU A 39 -2.53 -4.93 -0.69
CA GLU A 39 -1.44 -4.21 -0.06
C GLU A 39 -0.07 -4.75 -0.50
N ALA A 40 0.07 -6.07 -0.66
CA ALA A 40 1.27 -6.69 -1.23
C ALA A 40 1.58 -6.16 -2.63
N CYS A 41 0.59 -6.09 -3.52
CA CYS A 41 0.74 -5.56 -4.88
C CYS A 41 1.11 -4.07 -4.87
N GLN A 42 0.53 -3.29 -3.97
CA GLN A 42 0.88 -1.88 -3.79
C GLN A 42 2.34 -1.71 -3.36
N TYR A 43 2.82 -2.53 -2.42
CA TYR A 43 4.21 -2.48 -1.95
C TYR A 43 5.21 -3.08 -2.94
N PHE A 44 4.79 -4.09 -3.70
CA PHE A 44 5.55 -4.58 -4.85
C PHE A 44 5.79 -3.47 -5.88
N ALA A 45 4.74 -2.74 -6.24
CA ALA A 45 4.84 -1.59 -7.12
C ALA A 45 5.68 -0.47 -6.52
N PHE A 46 5.56 -0.22 -5.21
CA PHE A 46 6.39 0.76 -4.52
C PHE A 46 7.87 0.39 -4.55
N GLY A 47 8.23 -0.88 -4.34
CA GLY A 47 9.63 -1.30 -4.39
C GLY A 47 10.24 -1.15 -5.78
N GLY A 48 9.48 -1.51 -6.83
CA GLY A 48 9.89 -1.27 -8.22
C GLY A 48 10.06 0.23 -8.52
N PHE A 49 9.09 1.04 -8.11
CA PHE A 49 9.15 2.51 -8.22
C PHE A 49 10.37 3.09 -7.50
N GLU A 50 10.55 2.76 -6.22
CA GLU A 50 11.62 3.29 -5.37
C GLU A 50 13.01 2.95 -5.92
N THR A 51 13.17 1.71 -6.42
CA THR A 51 14.46 1.26 -6.95
C THR A 51 14.77 1.88 -8.31
N PHE A 52 13.81 1.92 -9.24
CA PHE A 52 14.09 2.23 -10.64
C PHE A 52 13.72 3.63 -11.09
N LEU A 53 12.87 4.36 -10.36
CA LEU A 53 12.62 5.78 -10.63
C LEU A 53 13.91 6.63 -10.68
N PRO A 54 14.86 6.53 -9.74
CA PRO A 54 16.06 7.36 -9.80
C PRO A 54 16.95 6.99 -11.00
N LEU A 55 17.02 5.70 -11.37
CA LEU A 55 17.76 5.28 -12.56
C LEU A 55 17.12 5.82 -13.85
N TYR A 56 15.79 5.72 -13.95
CA TYR A 56 15.03 6.30 -15.06
C TYR A 56 15.21 7.82 -15.14
N ALA A 57 15.02 8.53 -14.02
CA ALA A 57 15.19 9.98 -13.95
C ALA A 57 16.59 10.42 -14.39
N ARG A 58 17.65 9.72 -13.97
CA ARG A 58 19.02 9.98 -14.44
C ARG A 58 19.16 9.73 -15.94
N SER A 59 18.52 8.68 -16.47
CA SER A 59 18.60 8.34 -17.90
C SER A 59 17.98 9.39 -18.81
N VAL A 60 16.98 10.13 -18.32
CA VAL A 60 16.34 11.25 -19.04
C VAL A 60 16.93 12.63 -18.68
N GLY A 61 18.08 12.65 -17.99
CA GLY A 61 18.86 13.87 -17.75
C GLY A 61 18.53 14.65 -16.47
N ILE A 62 17.66 14.14 -15.60
CA ILE A 62 17.36 14.76 -14.30
C ILE A 62 18.57 14.67 -13.38
N ASN A 63 18.89 15.76 -12.69
CA ASN A 63 20.07 15.79 -11.81
C ASN A 63 19.78 15.13 -10.44
N PRO A 64 20.81 14.74 -9.67
CA PRO A 64 20.59 14.02 -8.41
C PRO A 64 19.85 14.82 -7.34
N ALA A 65 20.00 16.14 -7.31
CA ALA A 65 19.30 17.00 -6.35
C ALA A 65 17.79 17.05 -6.66
N GLU A 66 17.43 17.16 -7.93
CA GLU A 66 16.05 17.09 -8.41
C GLU A 66 15.41 15.73 -8.09
N ILE A 67 16.13 14.62 -8.26
CA ILE A 67 15.65 13.29 -7.87
C ILE A 67 15.36 13.23 -6.37
N GLY A 68 16.23 13.78 -5.54
CA GLY A 68 15.99 13.91 -4.10
C GLY A 68 14.71 14.70 -3.78
N ILE A 69 14.44 15.77 -4.52
CA ILE A 69 13.21 16.57 -4.40
C ILE A 69 11.99 15.76 -4.83
N ILE A 70 12.06 14.99 -5.90
CA ILE A 70 10.96 14.12 -6.37
C ILE A 70 10.55 13.13 -5.27
N PHE A 71 11.52 12.44 -4.66
CA PHE A 71 11.26 11.53 -3.55
C PHE A 71 10.75 12.25 -2.30
N SER A 72 11.32 13.41 -1.98
CA SER A 72 10.86 14.24 -0.86
C SER A 72 9.40 14.65 -1.02
N LEU A 73 9.01 15.07 -2.24
CA LEU A 73 7.64 15.43 -2.55
C LEU A 73 6.70 14.22 -2.45
N GLN A 74 7.10 13.06 -3.00
CA GLN A 74 6.33 11.82 -2.88
C GLN A 74 6.11 11.43 -1.41
N LEU A 75 7.14 11.49 -0.58
CA LEU A 75 7.04 11.19 0.86
C LEU A 75 6.20 12.24 1.60
N MET A 76 6.37 13.52 1.31
CA MET A 76 5.56 14.60 1.90
C MET A 76 4.08 14.43 1.56
N VAL A 77 3.75 14.16 0.31
CA VAL A 77 2.36 13.91 -0.11
C VAL A 77 1.83 12.66 0.60
N THR A 78 2.60 11.58 0.65
CA THR A 78 2.19 10.36 1.35
C THR A 78 1.90 10.65 2.83
N LEU A 79 2.81 11.34 3.52
CA LEU A 79 2.68 11.68 4.94
C LEU A 79 1.47 12.57 5.23
N LEU A 80 1.28 13.63 4.44
CA LEU A 80 0.21 14.61 4.64
C LEU A 80 -1.16 14.05 4.28
N THR A 81 -1.23 13.17 3.27
CA THR A 81 -2.50 12.62 2.78
C THR A 81 -2.91 11.34 3.50
N LYS A 82 -1.99 10.61 4.15
CA LYS A 82 -2.34 9.35 4.84
C LYS A 82 -3.42 9.53 5.92
N PRO A 83 -3.38 10.54 6.82
CA PRO A 83 -4.45 10.75 7.78
C PRO A 83 -5.78 11.20 7.14
N THR A 84 -5.72 12.03 6.09
CA THR A 84 -6.92 12.54 5.42
C THR A 84 -7.61 11.44 4.62
N MET A 85 -6.85 10.61 3.93
CA MET A 85 -7.35 9.43 3.22
C MET A 85 -7.89 8.37 4.19
N GLY A 86 -7.28 8.20 5.37
CA GLY A 86 -7.83 7.36 6.43
C GLY A 86 -9.22 7.79 6.87
N LYS A 87 -9.40 9.09 7.17
CA LYS A 87 -10.71 9.68 7.52
C LYS A 87 -11.72 9.59 6.38
N LEU A 88 -11.28 9.82 5.15
CA LEU A 88 -12.12 9.69 3.98
C LEU A 88 -12.62 8.24 3.84
N SER A 89 -11.73 7.27 4.05
CA SER A 89 -12.00 5.83 4.04
C SER A 89 -13.00 5.41 5.12
N ASP A 90 -12.95 6.03 6.30
CA ASP A 90 -13.98 5.84 7.34
C ASP A 90 -15.37 6.33 6.87
N THR A 91 -15.41 7.42 6.08
CA THR A 91 -16.66 8.13 5.76
C THR A 91 -17.37 7.57 4.53
N ILE A 92 -16.66 7.36 3.42
CA ILE A 92 -17.24 6.88 2.15
C ILE A 92 -17.07 5.37 1.96
N GLY A 93 -16.45 4.70 2.95
CA GLY A 93 -16.16 3.28 2.95
C GLY A 93 -14.73 2.96 2.52
N ARG A 94 -14.23 1.81 3.03
CA ARG A 94 -12.85 1.35 2.81
C ARG A 94 -12.57 1.06 1.35
N SER A 95 -13.47 0.32 0.70
CA SER A 95 -13.24 -0.21 -0.64
C SER A 95 -13.09 0.87 -1.72
N PRO A 96 -13.93 1.92 -1.80
CA PRO A 96 -13.76 2.99 -2.78
C PRO A 96 -12.40 3.69 -2.69
N VAL A 97 -11.91 3.95 -1.47
CA VAL A 97 -10.62 4.65 -1.27
C VAL A 97 -9.43 3.78 -1.66
N ILE A 98 -9.50 2.47 -1.38
CA ILE A 98 -8.49 1.50 -1.85
C ILE A 98 -8.45 1.51 -3.39
N LEU A 99 -9.60 1.40 -4.04
CA LEU A 99 -9.68 1.34 -5.50
C LEU A 99 -9.19 2.63 -6.16
N SER A 100 -9.56 3.80 -5.64
CA SER A 100 -9.03 5.07 -6.14
C SER A 100 -7.52 5.17 -5.95
N GLY A 101 -6.99 4.68 -4.82
CA GLY A 101 -5.56 4.67 -4.55
C GLY A 101 -4.78 3.81 -5.54
N LEU A 102 -5.28 2.61 -5.84
CA LEU A 102 -4.71 1.73 -6.86
C LEU A 102 -4.73 2.38 -8.24
N LEU A 103 -5.81 3.09 -8.60
CA LEU A 103 -5.90 3.80 -9.88
C LEU A 103 -4.91 4.97 -9.96
N PHE A 104 -4.74 5.74 -8.88
CA PHE A 104 -3.72 6.81 -8.83
C PHE A 104 -2.31 6.24 -8.96
N GLY A 105 -2.02 5.15 -8.25
CA GLY A 105 -0.75 4.43 -8.37
C GLY A 105 -0.50 3.92 -9.80
N ALA A 106 -1.49 3.25 -10.40
CA ALA A 106 -1.38 2.72 -11.75
C ALA A 106 -1.20 3.84 -12.80
N THR A 107 -1.95 4.92 -12.68
CA THR A 107 -1.85 6.09 -13.57
C THR A 107 -0.48 6.75 -13.47
N SER A 108 0.06 6.89 -12.26
CA SER A 108 1.42 7.37 -12.07
C SER A 108 2.44 6.45 -12.74
N LEU A 109 2.38 5.15 -12.47
CA LEU A 109 3.35 4.19 -13.01
C LEU A 109 3.33 4.15 -14.54
N VAL A 110 2.15 4.10 -15.17
CA VAL A 110 2.08 4.05 -16.64
C VAL A 110 2.53 5.35 -17.30
N THR A 111 2.50 6.49 -16.60
CA THR A 111 2.90 7.79 -17.17
C THR A 111 4.38 8.09 -17.00
N ILE A 112 5.02 7.63 -15.91
CA ILE A 112 6.45 7.84 -15.61
C ILE A 112 7.39 7.58 -16.81
N PRO A 113 7.32 6.45 -17.53
CA PRO A 113 8.31 6.13 -18.56
C PRO A 113 8.21 7.01 -19.83
N PHE A 114 7.21 7.90 -19.89
CA PHE A 114 7.02 8.86 -20.99
C PHE A 114 7.38 10.30 -20.59
N ILE A 115 7.88 10.51 -19.37
CA ILE A 115 8.19 11.83 -18.82
C ILE A 115 9.71 12.04 -18.80
N ASP A 116 10.17 13.10 -19.45
CA ASP A 116 11.57 13.55 -19.49
C ASP A 116 11.79 14.86 -18.72
N ASN A 117 10.74 15.39 -18.08
CA ASN A 117 10.75 16.67 -17.39
C ASN A 117 10.61 16.51 -15.87
N PHE A 118 11.46 17.22 -15.12
CA PHE A 118 11.47 17.23 -13.65
C PHE A 118 10.09 17.48 -13.03
N GLY A 119 9.38 18.52 -13.47
CA GLY A 119 8.12 18.93 -12.86
C GLY A 119 7.01 17.90 -13.06
N PHE A 120 6.92 17.32 -14.26
CA PHE A 120 5.96 16.26 -14.54
C PHE A 120 6.32 14.96 -13.79
N LEU A 121 7.61 14.65 -13.65
CA LEU A 121 8.05 13.46 -12.91
C LEU A 121 7.80 13.60 -11.41
N ALA A 122 7.99 14.80 -10.87
CA ALA A 122 7.62 15.16 -9.49
C ALA A 122 6.11 15.04 -9.28
N ALA A 123 5.28 15.50 -10.22
CA ALA A 123 3.83 15.36 -10.15
C ALA A 123 3.38 13.90 -10.22
N ALA A 124 4.00 13.08 -11.09
CA ALA A 124 3.74 11.65 -11.15
C ALA A 124 4.12 10.95 -9.83
N ALA A 125 5.29 11.26 -9.26
CA ALA A 125 5.72 10.73 -7.97
C ALA A 125 4.80 11.15 -6.81
N ALA A 126 4.34 12.40 -6.80
CA ALA A 126 3.32 12.89 -5.86
C ALA A 126 2.01 12.10 -5.99
N LEU A 127 1.53 11.86 -7.23
CA LEU A 127 0.34 11.06 -7.49
C LEU A 127 0.50 9.61 -7.01
N PHE A 128 1.69 9.03 -7.19
CA PHE A 128 2.00 7.70 -6.63
C PHE A 128 1.91 7.72 -5.10
N GLY A 129 2.49 8.74 -4.45
CA GLY A 129 2.43 8.92 -3.00
C GLY A 129 1.00 9.05 -2.46
N LEU A 130 0.14 9.79 -3.16
CA LEU A 130 -1.30 9.85 -2.85
C LEU A 130 -1.94 8.46 -2.95
N GLY A 131 -1.68 7.73 -4.04
CA GLY A 131 -2.20 6.37 -4.22
C GLY A 131 -1.75 5.40 -3.11
N LEU A 132 -0.46 5.43 -2.77
CA LEU A 132 0.14 4.64 -1.70
C LEU A 132 -0.51 4.97 -0.33
N ALA A 133 -0.70 6.25 -0.02
CA ALA A 133 -1.36 6.68 1.21
C ALA A 133 -2.81 6.21 1.27
N SER A 134 -3.57 6.35 0.18
CA SER A 134 -4.97 5.91 0.09
C SER A 134 -5.13 4.41 0.33
N VAL A 135 -4.29 3.58 -0.31
CA VAL A 135 -4.32 2.13 -0.15
C VAL A 135 -3.93 1.75 1.27
N THR A 136 -2.73 2.12 1.72
CA THR A 136 -2.16 1.64 3.00
C THR A 136 -2.95 2.10 4.23
N ALA A 137 -3.50 3.33 4.22
CA ALA A 137 -4.38 3.78 5.30
C ALA A 137 -5.67 2.94 5.37
N SER A 138 -6.25 2.61 4.22
CA SER A 138 -7.55 1.95 4.13
C SER A 138 -7.47 0.44 4.35
N THR A 139 -6.43 -0.22 3.84
CA THR A 139 -6.22 -1.67 3.98
C THR A 139 -5.88 -2.04 5.42
N SER A 140 -4.98 -1.29 6.07
CA SER A 140 -4.65 -1.47 7.49
C SER A 140 -5.89 -1.31 8.39
N ALA A 141 -6.74 -0.33 8.10
CA ALA A 141 -7.99 -0.13 8.82
C ALA A 141 -9.00 -1.24 8.54
N LEU A 142 -9.19 -1.64 7.27
CA LEU A 142 -10.09 -2.72 6.89
C LEU A 142 -9.72 -4.07 7.52
N VAL A 143 -8.42 -4.41 7.56
CA VAL A 143 -7.94 -5.63 8.23
C VAL A 143 -8.22 -5.57 9.73
N SER A 144 -8.04 -4.41 10.35
CA SER A 144 -8.36 -4.18 11.76
C SER A 144 -9.86 -4.35 12.04
N ASP A 145 -10.73 -3.77 11.21
CA ASP A 145 -12.19 -3.88 11.32
C ASP A 145 -12.67 -5.34 11.22
N LEU A 146 -12.00 -6.16 10.41
CA LEU A 146 -12.36 -7.56 10.16
C LEU A 146 -11.90 -8.53 11.26
N CYS A 147 -10.81 -8.22 11.98
CA CYS A 147 -10.18 -9.14 12.92
C CYS A 147 -10.72 -9.08 14.37
N LYS A 148 -11.55 -8.08 14.71
CA LYS A 148 -12.30 -7.90 15.98
C LYS A 148 -11.61 -8.47 17.24
N GLY A 149 -10.38 -8.05 17.52
CA GLY A 149 -9.63 -8.45 18.73
C GLY A 149 -8.35 -9.24 18.50
N SER A 150 -8.04 -9.67 17.26
CA SER A 150 -6.74 -10.27 16.91
C SER A 150 -5.81 -9.29 16.20
N TYR A 151 -5.80 -8.02 16.63
CA TYR A 151 -5.14 -6.91 15.91
C TYR A 151 -3.65 -7.14 15.68
N GLY A 152 -2.91 -7.56 16.71
CA GLY A 152 -1.47 -7.80 16.60
C GLY A 152 -1.12 -8.90 15.59
N SER A 153 -1.91 -9.99 15.55
CA SER A 153 -1.72 -11.06 14.58
C SER A 153 -2.11 -10.62 13.16
N ALA A 154 -3.21 -9.87 13.01
CA ALA A 154 -3.70 -9.43 11.72
C ALA A 154 -2.77 -8.40 11.07
N LEU A 155 -2.36 -7.37 11.82
CA LEU A 155 -1.41 -6.38 11.35
C LEU A 155 0.00 -6.97 11.18
N GLY A 156 0.40 -7.95 12.02
CA GLY A 156 1.67 -8.66 11.84
C GLY A 156 1.73 -9.45 10.52
N ILE A 157 0.66 -10.16 10.17
CA ILE A 157 0.55 -10.85 8.87
C ILE A 157 0.57 -9.83 7.72
N LEU A 158 -0.15 -8.72 7.88
CA LEU A 158 -0.20 -7.66 6.88
C LEU A 158 1.20 -7.09 6.60
N SER A 159 1.95 -6.73 7.65
CA SER A 159 3.31 -6.23 7.53
C SER A 159 4.25 -7.26 6.89
N MET A 160 4.16 -8.54 7.28
CA MET A 160 4.98 -9.59 6.67
C MET A 160 4.72 -9.72 5.17
N ILE A 161 3.46 -9.69 4.75
CA ILE A 161 3.07 -9.79 3.34
C ILE A 161 3.53 -8.54 2.57
N MET A 162 3.40 -7.36 3.19
CA MET A 162 3.92 -6.09 2.67
C MET A 162 5.43 -6.18 2.40
N ASP A 163 6.22 -6.65 3.37
CA ASP A 163 7.68 -6.77 3.24
C ASP A 163 8.07 -7.72 2.10
N VAL A 164 7.36 -8.85 1.97
CA VAL A 164 7.55 -9.78 0.84
C VAL A 164 7.24 -9.11 -0.49
N GLY A 165 6.15 -8.35 -0.58
CA GLY A 165 5.82 -7.55 -1.76
C GLY A 165 6.91 -6.55 -2.10
N HIS A 166 7.31 -5.72 -1.14
CA HIS A 166 8.32 -4.67 -1.31
C HIS A 166 9.69 -5.24 -1.72
N MET A 167 10.13 -6.34 -1.11
CA MET A 167 11.40 -6.99 -1.44
C MET A 167 11.41 -7.64 -2.84
N SER A 168 10.28 -8.18 -3.28
CA SER A 168 10.18 -8.87 -4.59
C SER A 168 9.97 -7.91 -5.76
N GLY A 169 9.38 -6.73 -5.51
CA GLY A 169 9.14 -5.69 -6.53
C GLY A 169 10.38 -5.32 -7.35
N PRO A 170 11.49 -4.92 -6.74
CA PRO A 170 12.72 -4.57 -7.44
C PRO A 170 13.30 -5.73 -8.26
N ILE A 171 13.21 -6.96 -7.76
CA ILE A 171 13.77 -8.14 -8.44
C ILE A 171 13.07 -8.34 -9.79
N VAL A 172 11.73 -8.36 -9.78
CA VAL A 172 10.95 -8.55 -11.00
C VAL A 172 11.05 -7.34 -11.92
N THR A 173 10.97 -6.12 -11.37
CA THR A 173 11.08 -4.87 -12.14
C THR A 173 12.45 -4.79 -12.83
N GLY A 174 13.52 -5.17 -12.14
CA GLY A 174 14.87 -5.20 -12.70
C GLY A 174 15.04 -6.20 -13.83
N VAL A 175 14.47 -7.41 -13.69
CA VAL A 175 14.44 -8.40 -14.77
C VAL A 175 13.69 -7.84 -15.99
N LEU A 176 12.53 -7.21 -15.77
CA LEU A 176 11.77 -6.59 -16.87
C LEU A 176 12.57 -5.49 -17.58
N ILE A 177 13.27 -4.63 -16.84
CA ILE A 177 14.11 -3.58 -17.43
C ILE A 177 15.31 -4.18 -18.19
N ALA A 178 15.93 -5.24 -17.65
CA ALA A 178 17.11 -5.86 -18.24
C ALA A 178 16.82 -6.56 -19.59
N PHE A 179 15.64 -7.18 -19.73
CA PHE A 179 15.26 -7.90 -20.95
C PHE A 179 14.33 -7.12 -21.89
N TYR A 180 13.67 -6.07 -21.39
CA TYR A 180 12.73 -5.26 -22.15
C TYR A 180 13.09 -3.76 -22.01
N THR A 181 12.22 -2.96 -21.38
CA THR A 181 12.35 -1.50 -21.28
C THR A 181 11.78 -1.00 -19.96
N TYR A 182 12.09 0.25 -19.60
CA TYR A 182 11.40 0.96 -18.51
C TYR A 182 9.89 1.01 -18.75
N GLU A 183 9.44 1.31 -19.97
CA GLU A 183 8.02 1.32 -20.33
C GLU A 183 7.32 0.01 -20.00
N ALA A 184 7.92 -1.13 -20.38
CA ALA A 184 7.36 -2.45 -20.11
C ALA A 184 7.30 -2.74 -18.61
N ALA A 185 8.36 -2.41 -17.86
CA ALA A 185 8.44 -2.67 -16.43
C ALA A 185 7.43 -1.82 -15.63
N PHE A 186 7.37 -0.51 -15.89
CA PHE A 186 6.41 0.38 -15.22
C PHE A 186 4.96 0.08 -15.61
N SER A 187 4.69 -0.28 -16.88
CA SER A 187 3.37 -0.71 -17.33
C SER A 187 2.93 -2.03 -16.67
N PHE A 188 3.86 -2.96 -16.47
CA PHE A 188 3.57 -4.20 -15.72
C PHE A 188 3.13 -3.89 -14.28
N LEU A 189 3.82 -2.99 -13.58
CA LEU A 189 3.41 -2.56 -12.24
C LEU A 189 2.03 -1.89 -12.26
N ALA A 190 1.72 -1.07 -13.26
CA ALA A 190 0.40 -0.45 -13.40
C ALA A 190 -0.71 -1.50 -13.61
N VAL A 191 -0.49 -2.47 -14.50
CA VAL A 191 -1.42 -3.59 -14.74
C VAL A 191 -1.61 -4.44 -13.49
N LEU A 192 -0.53 -4.68 -12.72
CA LEU A 192 -0.60 -5.38 -11.45
C LEU A 192 -1.54 -4.67 -10.46
N LEU A 193 -1.45 -3.35 -10.33
CA LEU A 193 -2.34 -2.60 -9.44
C LEU A 193 -3.81 -2.64 -9.90
N VAL A 194 -4.05 -2.49 -11.21
CA VAL A 194 -5.42 -2.55 -11.77
C VAL A 194 -6.02 -3.95 -11.59
N THR A 195 -5.24 -5.01 -11.83
CA THR A 195 -5.69 -6.39 -11.66
C THR A 195 -5.92 -6.75 -10.19
N ALA A 196 -5.10 -6.26 -9.27
CA ALA A 196 -5.34 -6.37 -7.83
C ALA A 196 -6.64 -5.67 -7.43
N GLY A 197 -6.91 -4.48 -7.96
CA GLY A 197 -8.17 -3.75 -7.76
C GLY A 197 -9.39 -4.51 -8.31
N ALA A 198 -9.29 -5.06 -9.52
CA ALA A 198 -10.34 -5.88 -10.11
C ALA A 198 -10.64 -7.13 -9.28
N LEU A 199 -9.60 -7.83 -8.82
CA LEU A 199 -9.73 -8.97 -7.92
C LEU A 199 -10.44 -8.58 -6.62
N PHE A 200 -10.05 -7.44 -6.03
CA PHE A 200 -10.63 -6.91 -4.81
C PHE A 200 -12.14 -6.61 -4.94
N VAL A 201 -12.59 -6.10 -6.08
CA VAL A 201 -14.03 -5.88 -6.36
C VAL A 201 -14.79 -7.20 -6.46
N THR A 202 -14.20 -8.23 -7.08
CA THR A 202 -14.89 -9.52 -7.30
C THR A 202 -15.20 -10.26 -6.00
N VAL A 203 -14.32 -10.13 -5.01
CA VAL A 203 -14.55 -10.66 -3.67
C VAL A 203 -15.37 -9.61 -2.93
N LYS A 204 -16.70 -9.55 -3.17
CA LYS A 204 -17.64 -8.59 -2.53
C LYS A 204 -17.28 -8.36 -1.06
N VAL A 205 -16.43 -7.37 -0.81
CA VAL A 205 -16.06 -6.96 0.54
C VAL A 205 -17.23 -6.12 0.98
N LYS A 206 -18.19 -6.74 1.66
CA LYS A 206 -19.18 -5.99 2.43
C LYS A 206 -18.35 -5.23 3.46
N SER A 207 -18.04 -3.97 3.14
CA SER A 207 -17.56 -3.02 4.14
C SER A 207 -18.57 -3.11 5.27
N PRO A 208 -18.15 -3.39 6.53
CA PRO A 208 -19.06 -3.33 7.64
C PRO A 208 -19.62 -1.90 7.64
N THR A 209 -20.90 -1.75 7.31
CA THR A 209 -21.61 -0.50 7.52
C THR A 209 -21.54 -0.23 9.02
N LEU A 210 -20.87 0.86 9.38
CA LEU A 210 -20.85 1.41 10.74
C LEU A 210 -22.29 1.56 11.26
#